data_AF-R6TJ44-F1
#
_entry.id   AF-R6TJ44-F1
#
_cell.length_a   1.000
_cell.length_b   1.000
_cell.length_c   1.000
_cell.angle_alpha   90.00
_cell.angle_beta   90.00
_cell.angle_gamma   90.00
#
_symmetry.space_group_name_H-M   'P 1'
#
loop_
_entity.id
_entity.type
_entity.pdbx_description
1 polymer ?
#
loop_
_entity_poly.entity_id
_entity_poly.type
_entity_poly.pdbx_seq_one_letter_code
_entity_poly.pdbx_strand_id
1 'polypeptide(L)'
;MPLTVVCDVTVPRGTAELLEKALKDRFASRGCESADFTMRFSLDGSVGDGYTLLPDTGSVHITGGNPSCLFSAAGEFLCRSSFDGYGGFQPYRKAVKHSFAEKLRGMYYATHFRNFWHSAPPEEVYETVCDLAFRGCNALLVWFDMHHFSGIGEPDAKEMITRLREILACAESFGMAPSLLMLANEGFSGTPDSLLAENAAENGYHTPPAGFYGTEICPSVPGGKAAILRERREVLEAFSGIALKYICLWPYDQGGCTCKSCAPWGINGYMKLIPETAELAGQFFPQAEIIVSTWFFDRFTAGEWAGMSRIMKKGLPSGAEYVMAYFFDGLPEAISKNGIPENVKFISFPEISMQGAVPWGGFGANPLPEFLRKNSLPEIFRGGFPYSEGIFDDINKWICLRQFSYREENTADSVRAYLKHEFCCDSEALADAVLLMEKTLPRSVYRQDGVLRCDISCPPPVEKIYSEIIKCDAALPERIRSGWKWRIIYCRAVIDREIVRTSGAPADSEEYRDRVSELIRLYHAENAEEYVKPPL
;
A
#
# COMPACT_ATOMS: atom_id res chain seq x y z
N MET A 1 -18.40 29.70 -14.49
CA MET A 1 -18.03 28.95 -15.72
C MET A 1 -17.46 27.61 -15.27
N PRO A 2 -17.65 26.51 -16.02
CA PRO A 2 -17.13 25.22 -15.61
C PRO A 2 -15.59 25.24 -15.55
N LEU A 3 -15.02 24.39 -14.68
CA LEU A 3 -13.58 24.12 -14.68
C LEU A 3 -13.14 23.75 -16.09
N THR A 4 -12.17 24.49 -16.63
CA THR A 4 -11.66 24.25 -17.98
C THR A 4 -10.32 23.52 -17.87
N VAL A 5 -10.23 22.33 -18.44
CA VAL A 5 -9.00 21.55 -18.53
C VAL A 5 -8.49 21.61 -19.97
N VAL A 6 -7.27 22.09 -20.15
CA VAL A 6 -6.63 22.23 -21.47
C VAL A 6 -5.35 21.42 -21.45
N CYS A 7 -5.21 20.46 -22.35
CA CYS A 7 -3.97 19.71 -22.51
C CYS A 7 -3.31 20.11 -23.83
N ASP A 8 -2.02 20.42 -23.77
CA ASP A 8 -1.21 20.68 -24.95
C ASP A 8 -1.00 19.39 -25.74
N VAL A 9 -0.63 19.52 -27.02
CA VAL A 9 -0.40 18.39 -27.95
C VAL A 9 0.65 17.38 -27.47
N THR A 10 1.48 17.77 -26.50
CA THR A 10 2.48 16.90 -25.86
C THR A 10 1.87 15.85 -24.94
N VAL A 11 0.64 16.05 -24.47
CA VAL A 11 -0.03 15.14 -23.54
C VAL A 11 -0.80 14.08 -24.36
N PRO A 12 -0.57 12.78 -24.13
CA PRO A 12 -1.32 11.73 -24.81
C PRO A 12 -2.83 11.87 -24.58
N ARG A 13 -3.63 11.61 -25.61
CA ARG A 13 -5.09 11.78 -25.57
C ARG A 13 -5.76 11.06 -24.40
N GLY A 14 -5.41 9.78 -24.15
CA GLY A 14 -5.97 9.02 -23.03
C GLY A 14 -5.64 9.64 -21.67
N THR A 15 -4.42 10.14 -21.49
CA THR A 15 -4.02 10.88 -20.27
C THR A 15 -4.80 12.19 -20.12
N ALA A 16 -5.04 12.92 -21.21
CA ALA A 16 -5.82 14.15 -21.18
C ALA A 16 -7.29 13.92 -20.78
N GLU A 17 -7.93 12.88 -21.35
CA GLU A 17 -9.30 12.49 -21.02
C GLU A 17 -9.42 12.05 -19.54
N LEU A 18 -8.44 11.29 -19.04
CA LEU A 18 -8.38 10.90 -17.62
C LEU A 18 -8.17 12.09 -16.69
N LEU A 19 -7.26 13.01 -17.01
CA LEU A 19 -7.05 14.24 -16.24
C LEU A 19 -8.34 15.05 -16.15
N GLU A 20 -9.01 15.28 -17.28
CA GLU A 20 -10.25 16.04 -17.32
C GLU A 20 -11.34 15.41 -16.44
N LYS A 21 -11.57 14.10 -16.59
CA LYS A 21 -12.56 13.39 -15.77
C LYS A 21 -12.18 13.45 -14.28
N ALA A 22 -10.97 13.04 -13.93
CA ALA A 22 -10.52 12.97 -12.54
C ALA A 22 -10.55 14.34 -11.84
N LEU A 23 -10.15 15.41 -12.53
CA LEU A 23 -10.19 16.77 -11.96
C LEU A 23 -11.61 17.23 -11.70
N LYS A 24 -12.54 17.00 -12.65
CA LYS A 24 -13.96 17.33 -12.45
C LYS A 24 -14.53 16.57 -11.25
N ASP A 25 -14.26 15.28 -11.15
CA ASP A 25 -14.71 14.44 -10.04
C ASP A 25 -14.14 14.94 -8.70
N ARG A 26 -12.85 15.30 -8.65
CA ARG A 26 -12.18 15.81 -7.43
C ARG A 26 -12.63 17.22 -7.01
N PHE A 27 -12.99 18.08 -7.97
CA PHE A 27 -13.62 19.37 -7.68
C PHE A 27 -15.04 19.18 -7.16
N ALA A 28 -15.82 18.32 -7.82
CA ALA A 28 -17.18 17.99 -7.41
C ALA A 28 -17.23 17.33 -6.02
N SER A 29 -16.29 16.43 -5.71
CA SER A 29 -16.21 15.78 -4.39
C SER A 29 -15.99 16.77 -3.24
N ARG A 30 -15.48 17.98 -3.55
CA ARG A 30 -15.23 19.09 -2.62
C ARG A 30 -16.29 20.21 -2.72
N GLY A 31 -17.45 19.88 -3.30
CA GLY A 31 -18.59 20.79 -3.43
C GLY A 31 -18.46 21.85 -4.53
N CYS A 32 -17.38 21.83 -5.33
CA CYS A 32 -17.13 22.84 -6.37
C CYS A 32 -17.44 22.28 -7.77
N GLU A 33 -18.68 22.39 -8.23
CA GLU A 33 -19.10 21.86 -9.55
C GLU A 33 -18.75 22.81 -10.72
N SER A 34 -18.50 24.08 -10.42
CA SER A 34 -18.13 25.10 -11.41
C SER A 34 -17.12 26.07 -10.79
N ALA A 35 -15.91 26.09 -11.33
CA ALA A 35 -14.89 27.09 -11.02
C ALA A 35 -14.53 27.84 -12.31
N ASP A 36 -14.60 29.17 -12.28
CA ASP A 36 -14.10 30.01 -13.38
C ASP A 36 -12.56 30.04 -13.36
N PHE A 37 -11.98 28.90 -13.71
CA PHE A 37 -10.55 28.64 -13.60
C PHE A 37 -10.11 27.66 -14.68
N THR A 38 -8.92 27.90 -15.25
CA THR A 38 -8.34 27.06 -16.29
C THR A 38 -7.09 26.33 -15.79
N MET A 39 -7.05 25.01 -15.93
CA MET A 39 -5.86 24.20 -15.69
C MET A 39 -5.26 23.76 -17.02
N ARG A 40 -4.03 24.17 -17.30
CA ARG A 40 -3.30 23.86 -18.53
C ARG A 40 -2.23 22.81 -18.25
N PHE A 41 -2.11 21.79 -19.10
CA PHE A 41 -1.21 20.66 -18.90
C PHE A 41 -0.29 20.46 -20.10
N SER A 42 1.01 20.24 -19.83
CA SER A 42 2.00 19.89 -20.86
C SER A 42 3.03 18.90 -20.34
N LEU A 43 3.57 18.05 -21.23
CA LEU A 43 4.71 17.20 -20.94
C LEU A 43 6.00 17.81 -21.49
N ASP A 44 7.03 17.87 -20.66
CA ASP A 44 8.38 18.30 -21.06
C ASP A 44 9.43 17.43 -20.38
N GLY A 45 10.03 16.52 -21.14
CA GLY A 45 11.06 15.59 -20.64
C GLY A 45 12.30 16.27 -20.05
N SER A 46 12.56 17.56 -20.35
CA SER A 46 13.67 18.32 -19.75
C SER A 46 13.48 18.59 -18.25
N VAL A 47 12.24 18.45 -17.75
CA VAL A 47 11.92 18.56 -16.31
C VAL A 47 12.43 17.35 -15.52
N GLY A 48 12.59 16.18 -16.15
CA GLY A 48 12.99 14.94 -15.49
C GLY A 48 11.88 14.31 -14.62
N ASP A 49 12.24 13.58 -13.57
CA ASP A 49 11.27 13.07 -12.58
C ASP A 49 10.85 14.21 -11.65
N GLY A 50 9.90 15.03 -12.11
CA GLY A 50 9.47 16.23 -11.44
C GLY A 50 8.40 17.00 -12.22
N TYR A 51 8.03 18.16 -11.69
CA TYR A 51 7.02 19.03 -12.27
C TYR A 51 7.22 20.50 -11.91
N THR A 52 6.51 21.37 -12.65
CA THR A 52 6.36 22.78 -12.33
C THR A 52 4.89 23.18 -12.30
N LEU A 53 4.54 24.10 -11.39
CA LEU A 53 3.26 24.80 -11.34
C LEU A 53 3.54 26.28 -11.55
N LEU A 54 2.90 26.89 -12.55
CA LEU A 54 3.02 28.31 -12.86
C LEU A 54 1.63 28.95 -12.84
N PRO A 55 1.20 29.52 -11.71
CA PRO A 55 -0.09 30.20 -11.61
C PRO A 55 -0.13 31.52 -12.39
N ASP A 56 -1.31 31.85 -12.90
CA ASP A 56 -1.66 33.12 -13.52
C ASP A 56 -3.07 33.55 -13.05
N THR A 57 -3.54 34.71 -13.50
CA THR A 57 -4.87 35.24 -13.22
C THR A 57 -5.93 34.31 -13.81
N GLY A 58 -6.62 33.56 -12.95
CA GLY A 58 -7.68 32.63 -13.35
C GLY A 58 -7.17 31.34 -14.02
N SER A 59 -5.87 31.05 -13.96
CA SER A 59 -5.34 29.79 -14.49
C SER A 59 -4.07 29.28 -13.80
N VAL A 60 -3.69 28.05 -14.10
CA VAL A 60 -2.39 27.48 -13.75
C VAL A 60 -1.86 26.65 -14.92
N HIS A 61 -0.58 26.80 -15.25
CA HIS A 61 0.13 25.89 -16.15
C HIS A 61 0.89 24.86 -15.32
N ILE A 62 0.57 23.59 -15.55
CA ILE A 62 1.17 22.42 -14.94
C ILE A 62 2.00 21.69 -15.97
N THR A 63 3.30 21.58 -15.72
CA THR A 63 4.23 20.83 -16.59
C THR A 63 4.81 19.67 -15.81
N GLY A 64 4.64 18.45 -16.33
CA GLY A 64 5.26 17.25 -15.77
C GLY A 64 6.34 16.72 -16.71
N GLY A 65 7.40 16.11 -16.17
CA GLY A 65 8.39 15.46 -17.02
C GLY A 65 7.96 14.10 -17.57
N ASN A 66 6.92 13.50 -16.99
CA ASN A 66 6.26 12.28 -17.45
C ASN A 66 4.79 12.26 -16.98
N PRO A 67 3.95 11.33 -17.47
CA PRO A 67 2.53 11.27 -17.10
C PRO A 67 2.26 11.15 -15.59
N SER A 68 3.00 10.31 -14.84
CA SER A 68 2.84 10.20 -13.38
C SER A 68 3.10 11.55 -12.69
N CYS A 69 4.12 12.30 -13.14
CA CYS A 69 4.41 13.64 -12.62
C CYS A 69 3.28 14.64 -12.89
N LEU A 70 2.52 14.51 -13.99
CA LEU A 70 1.36 15.38 -14.24
C LEU A 70 0.26 15.18 -13.22
N PHE A 71 -0.13 13.93 -12.96
CA PHE A 71 -1.16 13.63 -11.95
C PHE A 71 -0.70 14.07 -10.55
N SER A 72 0.56 13.79 -10.21
CA SER A 72 1.15 14.24 -8.95
C SER A 72 1.16 15.76 -8.79
N ALA A 73 1.46 16.50 -9.87
CA ALA A 73 1.44 17.96 -9.88
C ALA A 73 0.02 18.53 -9.75
N ALA A 74 -0.95 17.90 -10.43
CA ALA A 74 -2.36 18.24 -10.31
C ALA A 74 -2.84 18.06 -8.87
N GLY A 75 -2.54 16.92 -8.24
CA GLY A 75 -2.87 16.67 -6.84
C GLY A 75 -2.19 17.63 -5.87
N GLU A 76 -0.92 17.98 -6.10
CA GLU A 76 -0.25 18.99 -5.29
C GLU A 76 -0.90 20.37 -5.43
N PHE A 77 -1.30 20.77 -6.64
CA PHE A 77 -2.03 22.01 -6.84
C PHE A 77 -3.37 22.02 -6.07
N LEU A 78 -4.11 20.92 -6.10
CA LEU A 78 -5.35 20.77 -5.33
C LEU A 78 -5.10 20.83 -3.82
N CYS A 79 -4.06 20.16 -3.32
CA CYS A 79 -3.68 20.14 -1.90
C CYS A 79 -3.26 21.53 -1.39
N ARG A 80 -2.59 22.33 -2.22
CA ARG A 80 -2.16 23.69 -1.87
C ARG A 80 -3.27 24.73 -2.01
N SER A 81 -4.26 24.46 -2.85
CA SER A 81 -5.47 25.28 -2.98
C SER A 81 -6.39 25.09 -1.76
N SER A 82 -7.42 25.91 -1.65
CA SER A 82 -8.41 25.78 -0.59
C SER A 82 -9.81 25.60 -1.18
N PHE A 83 -10.56 24.69 -0.59
CA PHE A 83 -11.98 24.45 -0.85
C PHE A 83 -12.75 24.66 0.44
N ASP A 84 -13.96 25.20 0.38
CA ASP A 84 -14.82 25.37 1.55
C ASP A 84 -15.87 24.25 1.71
N GLY A 85 -15.97 23.34 0.73
CA GLY A 85 -16.96 22.26 0.72
C GLY A 85 -18.38 22.68 0.29
N TYR A 86 -18.62 23.96 0.05
CA TYR A 86 -19.92 24.56 -0.32
C TYR A 86 -19.87 25.28 -1.68
N GLY A 87 -18.82 25.05 -2.47
CA GLY A 87 -18.65 25.59 -3.82
C GLY A 87 -17.55 26.63 -3.96
N GLY A 88 -17.02 27.14 -2.86
CA GLY A 88 -15.87 28.03 -2.85
C GLY A 88 -14.57 27.30 -3.18
N PHE A 89 -13.82 27.88 -4.10
CA PHE A 89 -12.49 27.42 -4.49
C PHE A 89 -11.53 28.63 -4.55
N GLN A 90 -10.40 28.50 -3.87
CA GLN A 90 -9.31 29.48 -3.89
C GLN A 90 -8.05 28.81 -4.43
N PRO A 91 -7.63 29.12 -5.67
CA PRO A 91 -6.47 28.49 -6.29
C PRO A 91 -5.17 28.93 -5.63
N TYR A 92 -4.20 28.02 -5.55
CA TYR A 92 -2.84 28.35 -5.13
C TYR A 92 -2.15 29.29 -6.15
N ARG A 93 -1.47 30.33 -5.66
CA ARG A 93 -0.96 31.44 -6.50
C ARG A 93 0.57 31.58 -6.55
N LYS A 94 1.32 30.64 -5.99
CA LYS A 94 2.80 30.68 -6.05
C LYS A 94 3.32 29.64 -7.02
N ALA A 95 4.39 30.01 -7.73
CA ALA A 95 5.10 29.07 -8.58
C ALA A 95 5.72 27.95 -7.74
N VAL A 96 5.72 26.74 -8.28
CA VAL A 96 6.36 25.56 -7.69
C VAL A 96 7.24 24.92 -8.73
N LYS A 97 8.45 24.53 -8.33
CA LYS A 97 9.29 23.59 -9.06
C LYS A 97 9.64 22.47 -8.09
N HIS A 98 9.38 21.24 -8.49
CA HIS A 98 9.61 20.07 -7.67
C HIS A 98 10.33 19.00 -8.48
N SER A 99 11.33 18.37 -7.86
CA SER A 99 12.05 17.23 -8.41
C SER A 99 12.04 16.14 -7.34
N PHE A 100 11.61 14.95 -7.70
CA PHE A 100 11.56 13.84 -6.77
C PHE A 100 12.98 13.31 -6.53
N ALA A 101 13.37 13.23 -5.26
CA ALA A 101 14.62 12.57 -4.89
C ALA A 101 14.47 11.05 -4.93
N GLU A 102 13.32 10.52 -4.46
CA GLU A 102 13.04 9.09 -4.51
C GLU A 102 12.40 8.66 -5.81
N LYS A 103 13.06 7.74 -6.51
CA LYS A 103 12.62 7.25 -7.83
C LYS A 103 11.46 6.25 -7.74
N LEU A 104 11.32 5.56 -6.62
CA LEU A 104 10.27 4.56 -6.41
C LEU A 104 9.32 5.01 -5.29
N ARG A 105 8.14 5.48 -5.67
CA ARG A 105 7.08 5.93 -4.77
C ARG A 105 5.89 4.99 -4.95
N GLY A 106 6.10 3.75 -4.57
CA GLY A 106 5.17 2.67 -4.84
C GLY A 106 4.01 2.58 -3.86
N MET A 107 3.08 1.67 -4.14
CA MET A 107 2.07 1.15 -3.23
C MET A 107 1.86 -0.33 -3.53
N TYR A 108 1.72 -1.15 -2.49
CA TYR A 108 1.38 -2.56 -2.65
C TYR A 108 -0.05 -2.81 -2.17
N TYR A 109 -0.90 -3.29 -3.08
CA TYR A 109 -2.22 -3.82 -2.73
C TYR A 109 -2.10 -5.32 -2.48
N ALA A 110 -2.24 -5.73 -1.23
CA ALA A 110 -2.25 -7.13 -0.84
C ALA A 110 -3.57 -7.76 -1.32
N THR A 111 -3.57 -8.47 -2.44
CA THR A 111 -4.80 -8.90 -3.14
C THR A 111 -5.27 -10.29 -2.71
N HIS A 112 -5.48 -10.49 -1.41
CA HIS A 112 -5.82 -11.79 -0.82
C HIS A 112 -6.89 -11.70 0.29
N PHE A 113 -7.19 -12.83 0.96
CA PHE A 113 -8.10 -12.93 2.10
C PHE A 113 -9.52 -12.36 1.90
N ARG A 114 -9.95 -12.25 0.64
CA ARG A 114 -11.20 -11.58 0.23
C ARG A 114 -11.31 -10.15 0.80
N ASN A 115 -10.18 -9.48 1.03
CA ASN A 115 -10.12 -8.09 1.45
C ASN A 115 -10.62 -7.14 0.34
N PHE A 116 -10.57 -5.83 0.58
CA PHE A 116 -11.11 -4.83 -0.35
C PHE A 116 -10.51 -4.95 -1.77
N TRP A 117 -9.20 -5.16 -1.88
CA TRP A 117 -8.53 -5.26 -3.18
C TRP A 117 -8.95 -6.50 -3.96
N HIS A 118 -9.31 -7.57 -3.25
CA HIS A 118 -9.84 -8.81 -3.82
C HIS A 118 -11.33 -8.68 -4.19
N SER A 119 -12.17 -8.13 -3.31
CA SER A 119 -13.63 -8.29 -3.38
C SER A 119 -14.39 -7.07 -3.88
N ALA A 120 -13.87 -5.86 -3.71
CA ALA A 120 -14.61 -4.64 -4.04
C ALA A 120 -14.90 -4.52 -5.54
N PRO A 121 -15.98 -3.82 -5.94
CA PRO A 121 -16.23 -3.49 -7.33
C PRO A 121 -15.02 -2.79 -7.98
N PRO A 122 -14.66 -3.12 -9.25
CA PRO A 122 -13.48 -2.56 -9.89
C PRO A 122 -13.44 -1.03 -9.90
N GLU A 123 -14.59 -0.38 -10.08
CA GLU A 123 -14.71 1.09 -10.09
C GLU A 123 -14.26 1.75 -8.78
N GLU A 124 -14.51 1.11 -7.64
CA GLU A 124 -14.08 1.62 -6.34
C GLU A 124 -12.57 1.46 -6.17
N VAL A 125 -11.99 0.34 -6.64
CA VAL A 125 -10.54 0.12 -6.65
C VAL A 125 -9.84 1.09 -7.62
N TYR A 126 -10.43 1.38 -8.78
CA TYR A 126 -9.86 2.34 -9.72
C TYR A 126 -9.87 3.77 -9.16
N GLU A 127 -10.86 4.12 -8.35
CA GLU A 127 -10.87 5.39 -7.66
C GLU A 127 -9.70 5.52 -6.68
N THR A 128 -9.33 4.45 -5.96
CA THR A 128 -8.16 4.49 -5.06
C THR A 128 -6.85 4.54 -5.83
N VAL A 129 -6.76 3.90 -7.00
CA VAL A 129 -5.61 4.05 -7.92
C VAL A 129 -5.48 5.49 -8.41
N CYS A 130 -6.60 6.13 -8.77
CA CYS A 130 -6.62 7.55 -9.12
C CYS A 130 -6.14 8.42 -7.95
N ASP A 131 -6.57 8.15 -6.71
CA ASP A 131 -6.07 8.86 -5.53
C ASP A 131 -4.55 8.72 -5.36
N LEU A 132 -4.02 7.50 -5.51
CA LEU A 132 -2.58 7.26 -5.47
C LEU A 132 -1.82 8.10 -6.51
N ALA A 133 -2.33 8.22 -7.74
CA ALA A 133 -1.72 9.02 -8.79
C ALA A 133 -1.59 10.49 -8.41
N PHE A 134 -2.69 11.08 -7.92
CA PHE A 134 -2.71 12.48 -7.48
C PHE A 134 -1.84 12.70 -6.24
N ARG A 135 -1.66 11.68 -5.40
CA ARG A 135 -0.78 11.71 -4.23
C ARG A 135 0.71 11.54 -4.57
N GLY A 136 1.03 11.20 -5.82
CA GLY A 136 2.39 11.09 -6.32
C GLY A 136 2.97 9.68 -6.37
N CYS A 137 2.11 8.66 -6.27
CA CYS A 137 2.48 7.28 -6.49
C CYS A 137 2.87 7.06 -7.95
N ASN A 138 3.94 6.29 -8.18
CA ASN A 138 4.45 6.02 -9.53
C ASN A 138 4.64 4.52 -9.82
N ALA A 139 4.27 3.63 -8.91
CA ALA A 139 4.30 2.19 -9.13
C ALA A 139 3.21 1.50 -8.28
N LEU A 140 2.52 0.53 -8.87
CA LEU A 140 1.52 -0.28 -8.16
C LEU A 140 1.94 -1.74 -8.21
N LEU A 141 2.09 -2.33 -7.03
CA LEU A 141 2.39 -3.74 -6.82
C LEU A 141 1.10 -4.48 -6.46
N VAL A 142 0.90 -5.65 -7.04
CA VAL A 142 -0.17 -6.59 -6.70
C VAL A 142 0.41 -8.00 -6.53
N TRP A 143 -0.36 -8.90 -5.94
CA TRP A 143 0.07 -10.29 -5.72
C TRP A 143 -0.98 -11.28 -6.22
N PHE A 144 -0.56 -12.17 -7.12
CA PHE A 144 -1.33 -13.37 -7.45
C PHE A 144 -0.96 -14.50 -6.49
N ASP A 145 -1.77 -14.67 -5.46
CA ASP A 145 -1.55 -15.64 -4.39
C ASP A 145 -1.89 -17.07 -4.85
N MET A 146 -0.87 -17.84 -5.20
CA MET A 146 -1.02 -19.13 -5.90
C MET A 146 -1.62 -20.22 -5.01
N HIS A 147 -1.43 -20.15 -3.69
CA HIS A 147 -1.87 -21.23 -2.80
C HIS A 147 -3.40 -21.39 -2.76
N HIS A 148 -4.16 -20.37 -3.16
CA HIS A 148 -5.61 -20.45 -3.28
C HIS A 148 -6.10 -21.35 -4.42
N PHE A 149 -5.21 -21.70 -5.37
CA PHE A 149 -5.59 -22.35 -6.62
C PHE A 149 -4.83 -23.65 -6.81
N SER A 150 -5.45 -24.64 -7.46
CA SER A 150 -4.78 -25.90 -7.81
C SER A 150 -3.89 -25.78 -9.07
N GLY A 151 -4.07 -24.71 -9.85
CA GLY A 151 -3.24 -24.35 -10.98
C GLY A 151 -3.73 -23.10 -11.73
N ILE A 152 -2.90 -22.56 -12.63
CA ILE A 152 -3.20 -21.33 -13.40
C ILE A 152 -4.47 -21.42 -14.26
N GLY A 153 -4.87 -22.64 -14.62
CA GLY A 153 -5.99 -22.90 -15.53
C GLY A 153 -7.38 -22.90 -14.87
N GLU A 154 -7.44 -22.88 -13.53
CA GLU A 154 -8.71 -22.90 -12.79
C GLU A 154 -9.56 -21.64 -13.07
N PRO A 155 -10.91 -21.75 -13.02
CA PRO A 155 -11.80 -20.61 -13.23
C PRO A 155 -11.49 -19.43 -12.29
N ASP A 156 -11.37 -19.69 -10.99
CA ASP A 156 -11.12 -18.66 -9.98
C ASP A 156 -9.73 -18.03 -10.14
N ALA A 157 -8.73 -18.82 -10.56
CA ALA A 157 -7.40 -18.32 -10.89
C ALA A 157 -7.45 -17.34 -12.08
N LYS A 158 -8.19 -17.68 -13.13
CA LYS A 158 -8.38 -16.81 -14.31
C LYS A 158 -9.16 -15.54 -13.98
N GLU A 159 -10.16 -15.64 -13.12
CA GLU A 159 -10.91 -14.47 -12.63
C GLU A 159 -9.98 -13.52 -11.87
N MET A 160 -9.20 -14.06 -10.92
CA MET A 160 -8.22 -13.27 -10.18
C MET A 160 -7.17 -12.64 -11.10
N ILE A 161 -6.59 -13.40 -12.03
CA ILE A 161 -5.63 -12.87 -13.02
C ILE A 161 -6.25 -11.73 -13.81
N THR A 162 -7.49 -11.89 -14.29
CA THR A 162 -8.20 -10.85 -15.04
C THR A 162 -8.33 -9.59 -14.20
N ARG A 163 -8.78 -9.72 -12.95
CA ARG A 163 -8.90 -8.61 -12.01
C ARG A 163 -7.58 -7.89 -11.76
N LEU A 164 -6.51 -8.63 -11.44
CA LEU A 164 -5.19 -8.04 -11.18
C LEU A 164 -4.64 -7.32 -12.41
N ARG A 165 -4.85 -7.88 -13.60
CA ARG A 165 -4.48 -7.24 -14.86
C ARG A 165 -5.21 -5.92 -15.09
N GLU A 166 -6.49 -5.86 -14.77
CA GLU A 166 -7.28 -4.63 -14.90
C GLU A 166 -6.85 -3.54 -13.90
N ILE A 167 -6.55 -3.92 -12.66
CA ILE A 167 -5.99 -3.00 -11.65
C ILE A 167 -4.66 -2.41 -12.12
N LEU A 168 -3.77 -3.25 -12.64
CA LEU A 168 -2.48 -2.83 -13.17
C LEU A 168 -2.60 -1.97 -14.43
N ALA A 169 -3.52 -2.29 -15.34
CA ALA A 169 -3.81 -1.48 -16.53
C ALA A 169 -4.38 -0.11 -16.14
N CYS A 170 -5.24 -0.05 -15.11
CA CYS A 170 -5.70 1.22 -14.54
C CYS A 170 -4.50 2.05 -14.06
N ALA A 171 -3.59 1.46 -13.27
CA ALA A 171 -2.39 2.15 -12.78
C ALA A 171 -1.49 2.67 -13.92
N GLU A 172 -1.28 1.86 -14.96
CA GLU A 172 -0.52 2.25 -16.16
C GLU A 172 -1.14 3.47 -16.87
N SER A 173 -2.47 3.55 -16.92
CA SER A 173 -3.18 4.69 -17.53
C SER A 173 -2.91 6.03 -16.81
N PHE A 174 -2.57 5.96 -15.52
CA PHE A 174 -2.11 7.09 -14.71
C PHE A 174 -0.58 7.30 -14.75
N GLY A 175 0.13 6.56 -15.60
CA GLY A 175 1.58 6.62 -15.74
C GLY A 175 2.35 5.91 -14.63
N MET A 176 1.70 5.09 -13.81
CA MET A 176 2.39 4.26 -12.82
C MET A 176 3.01 3.04 -13.49
N ALA A 177 4.09 2.55 -12.91
CA ALA A 177 4.75 1.30 -13.25
C ALA A 177 3.97 0.09 -12.69
N PRO A 178 3.37 -0.76 -13.55
CA PRO A 178 2.77 -2.02 -13.11
C PRO A 178 3.82 -2.95 -12.51
N SER A 179 3.51 -3.58 -11.38
CA SER A 179 4.47 -4.41 -10.64
C SER A 179 3.80 -5.67 -10.09
N LEU A 180 4.54 -6.77 -10.04
CA LEU A 180 4.04 -8.06 -9.57
C LEU A 180 4.90 -8.61 -8.42
N LEU A 181 4.25 -9.02 -7.33
CA LEU A 181 4.87 -9.76 -6.24
C LEU A 181 4.73 -11.26 -6.51
N MET A 182 5.82 -11.99 -6.27
CA MET A 182 5.85 -13.45 -6.31
C MET A 182 6.68 -13.97 -5.14
N LEU A 183 6.24 -15.04 -4.49
CA LEU A 183 7.03 -15.71 -3.47
C LEU A 183 8.03 -16.63 -4.18
N ALA A 184 9.28 -16.66 -3.71
CA ALA A 184 10.35 -17.31 -4.46
C ALA A 184 10.09 -18.82 -4.70
N ASN A 185 9.49 -19.50 -3.73
CA ASN A 185 9.22 -20.93 -3.78
C ASN A 185 7.76 -21.33 -3.52
N GLU A 186 6.81 -20.40 -3.66
CA GLU A 186 5.37 -20.69 -3.59
C GLU A 186 4.93 -21.76 -4.60
N GLY A 187 3.91 -22.53 -4.26
CA GLY A 187 3.32 -23.51 -5.16
C GLY A 187 1.80 -23.41 -5.14
N PHE A 188 1.18 -23.94 -6.19
CA PHE A 188 -0.26 -24.15 -6.20
C PHE A 188 -0.67 -25.19 -5.14
N SER A 189 -1.93 -25.18 -4.71
CA SER A 189 -2.46 -26.17 -3.75
C SER A 189 -2.39 -27.62 -4.24
N GLY A 190 -2.21 -27.82 -5.56
CA GLY A 190 -1.97 -29.12 -6.17
C GLY A 190 -0.51 -29.60 -6.15
N THR A 191 0.40 -28.92 -5.44
CA THR A 191 1.82 -29.28 -5.40
C THR A 191 2.01 -30.70 -4.84
N PRO A 192 2.71 -31.61 -5.56
CA PRO A 192 2.94 -32.97 -5.08
C PRO A 192 3.79 -33.03 -3.81
N ASP A 193 3.44 -33.92 -2.86
CA ASP A 193 4.16 -34.14 -1.60
C ASP A 193 5.68 -34.29 -1.77
N SER A 194 6.11 -34.99 -2.82
CA SER A 194 7.54 -35.20 -3.12
C SER A 194 8.34 -33.93 -3.39
N LEU A 195 7.66 -32.81 -3.67
CA LEU A 195 8.25 -31.51 -3.98
C LEU A 195 8.18 -30.53 -2.81
N LEU A 196 7.41 -30.82 -1.77
CA LEU A 196 7.14 -29.87 -0.69
C LEU A 196 8.40 -29.47 0.08
N ALA A 197 8.43 -28.20 0.48
CA ALA A 197 9.43 -27.64 1.36
C ALA A 197 9.23 -28.10 2.80
N GLU A 198 10.34 -28.31 3.50
CA GLU A 198 10.31 -28.58 4.93
C GLU A 198 10.03 -27.28 5.70
N ASN A 199 9.19 -27.40 6.74
CA ASN A 199 8.88 -26.32 7.68
C ASN A 199 8.99 -26.81 9.13
N ALA A 200 10.20 -26.79 9.68
CA ALA A 200 10.48 -27.25 11.03
C ALA A 200 11.53 -26.37 11.72
N ALA A 201 11.52 -26.36 13.06
CA ALA A 201 12.57 -25.75 13.88
C ALA A 201 13.84 -26.62 13.88
N GLU A 202 14.45 -26.77 12.71
CA GLU A 202 15.66 -27.58 12.48
C GLU A 202 16.70 -26.81 11.67
N ASN A 203 17.91 -27.33 11.52
CA ASN A 203 18.97 -26.76 10.67
C ASN A 203 19.30 -25.28 10.97
N GLY A 204 19.21 -24.88 12.24
CA GLY A 204 19.50 -23.51 12.70
C GLY A 204 18.28 -22.60 12.81
N TYR A 205 17.08 -23.10 12.56
CA TYR A 205 15.82 -22.42 12.86
C TYR A 205 15.45 -22.63 14.33
N HIS A 206 15.06 -21.56 15.02
CA HIS A 206 14.55 -21.63 16.39
C HIS A 206 13.03 -21.77 16.45
N THR A 207 12.34 -21.42 15.38
CA THR A 207 10.91 -21.61 15.16
C THR A 207 10.67 -21.97 13.70
N PRO A 208 9.63 -22.75 13.37
CA PRO A 208 9.21 -22.92 11.98
C PRO A 208 8.83 -21.55 11.37
N PRO A 209 9.18 -21.27 10.11
CA PRO A 209 8.59 -20.16 9.35
C PRO A 209 7.06 -20.04 9.50
N ALA A 210 6.59 -18.81 9.72
CA ALA A 210 5.17 -18.46 9.76
C ALA A 210 4.60 -18.21 8.35
N GLY A 211 3.27 -18.19 8.22
CA GLY A 211 2.60 -17.98 6.94
C GLY A 211 2.89 -19.07 5.92
N PHE A 212 3.04 -20.32 6.39
CA PHE A 212 3.42 -21.46 5.55
C PHE A 212 2.21 -22.36 5.33
N TYR A 213 1.86 -22.61 4.07
CA TYR A 213 0.57 -23.20 3.70
C TYR A 213 0.67 -24.65 3.21
N GLY A 214 1.88 -25.20 3.16
CA GLY A 214 2.12 -26.59 2.79
C GLY A 214 2.03 -26.82 1.28
N THR A 215 2.23 -25.77 0.49
CA THR A 215 2.29 -25.80 -0.98
C THR A 215 3.64 -25.36 -1.50
N GLU A 216 4.47 -24.78 -0.63
CA GLU A 216 5.81 -24.29 -0.93
C GLU A 216 6.69 -25.43 -1.44
N ILE A 217 7.46 -25.16 -2.48
CA ILE A 217 8.30 -26.15 -3.16
C ILE A 217 9.73 -26.06 -2.64
N CYS A 218 10.35 -27.19 -2.32
CA CYS A 218 11.78 -27.25 -2.01
C CYS A 218 12.60 -27.14 -3.30
N PRO A 219 13.46 -26.12 -3.50
CA PRO A 219 14.29 -26.06 -4.70
C PRO A 219 15.41 -27.12 -4.71
N SER A 220 15.70 -27.75 -3.56
CA SER A 220 16.80 -28.71 -3.41
C SER A 220 16.41 -30.18 -3.61
N VAL A 221 15.12 -30.51 -3.71
CA VAL A 221 14.68 -31.88 -4.04
C VAL A 221 14.67 -32.10 -5.55
N PRO A 222 14.83 -33.35 -6.04
CA PRO A 222 14.75 -33.65 -7.47
C PRO A 222 13.47 -33.11 -8.10
N GLY A 223 13.61 -32.27 -9.13
CA GLY A 223 12.49 -31.67 -9.84
C GLY A 223 11.89 -30.41 -9.20
N GLY A 224 12.19 -30.10 -7.94
CA GLY A 224 11.57 -28.98 -7.22
C GLY A 224 11.85 -27.62 -7.86
N LYS A 225 13.11 -27.31 -8.16
CA LYS A 225 13.47 -26.08 -8.88
C LYS A 225 12.84 -25.98 -10.27
N ALA A 226 12.74 -27.09 -11.00
CA ALA A 226 12.11 -27.11 -12.31
C ALA A 226 10.59 -26.84 -12.21
N ALA A 227 9.93 -27.36 -11.18
CA ALA A 227 8.52 -27.07 -10.89
C ALA A 227 8.30 -25.59 -10.54
N ILE A 228 9.16 -25.02 -9.68
CA ILE A 228 9.18 -23.59 -9.36
C ILE A 228 9.21 -22.75 -10.64
N LEU A 229 10.20 -22.99 -11.51
CA LEU A 229 10.36 -22.20 -12.74
C LEU A 229 9.23 -22.43 -13.75
N ARG A 230 8.64 -23.64 -13.80
CA ARG A 230 7.48 -23.92 -14.66
C ARG A 230 6.27 -23.09 -14.22
N GLU A 231 5.90 -23.15 -12.95
CA GLU A 231 4.74 -22.41 -12.45
C GLU A 231 4.95 -20.89 -12.54
N ARG A 232 6.20 -20.44 -12.41
CA ARG A 232 6.54 -19.01 -12.56
C ARG A 232 6.35 -18.58 -14.00
N ARG A 233 6.72 -19.42 -14.95
CA ARG A 233 6.49 -19.18 -16.38
C ARG A 233 4.99 -19.01 -16.66
N GLU A 234 4.16 -19.88 -16.10
CA GLU A 234 2.70 -19.82 -16.26
C GLU A 234 2.13 -18.48 -15.75
N VAL A 235 2.56 -18.03 -14.57
CA VAL A 235 2.16 -16.73 -14.02
C VAL A 235 2.66 -15.59 -14.91
N LEU A 236 3.95 -15.55 -15.25
CA LEU A 236 4.53 -14.48 -16.09
C LEU A 236 3.85 -14.41 -17.47
N GLU A 237 3.54 -15.56 -18.08
CA GLU A 237 2.80 -15.66 -19.33
C GLU A 237 1.38 -15.08 -19.18
N ALA A 238 0.67 -15.41 -18.09
CA ALA A 238 -0.67 -14.89 -17.82
C ALA A 238 -0.73 -13.36 -17.65
N PHE A 239 0.37 -12.74 -17.22
CA PHE A 239 0.51 -11.27 -17.13
C PHE A 239 1.08 -10.62 -18.40
N SER A 240 1.32 -11.38 -19.48
CA SER A 240 1.81 -10.84 -20.75
C SER A 240 0.87 -9.77 -21.32
N GLY A 241 1.42 -8.74 -21.95
CA GLY A 241 0.68 -7.59 -22.46
C GLY A 241 0.48 -6.45 -21.45
N ILE A 242 0.89 -6.64 -20.19
CA ILE A 242 1.11 -5.55 -19.24
C ILE A 242 2.60 -5.21 -19.24
N ALA A 243 2.94 -3.92 -19.21
CA ALA A 243 4.34 -3.50 -19.12
C ALA A 243 4.86 -3.63 -17.68
N LEU A 244 4.97 -4.85 -17.16
CA LEU A 244 5.53 -5.09 -15.82
C LEU A 244 6.95 -4.51 -15.73
N LYS A 245 7.11 -3.57 -14.79
CA LYS A 245 8.35 -2.83 -14.59
C LYS A 245 9.13 -3.33 -13.37
N TYR A 246 8.44 -3.77 -12.32
CA TYR A 246 9.06 -4.36 -11.15
C TYR A 246 8.48 -5.75 -10.87
N ILE A 247 9.36 -6.71 -10.61
CA ILE A 247 8.97 -8.04 -10.11
C ILE A 247 9.64 -8.23 -8.76
N CYS A 248 8.83 -8.33 -7.71
CA CYS A 248 9.32 -8.50 -6.36
C CYS A 248 9.30 -9.97 -5.97
N LEU A 249 10.48 -10.51 -5.68
CA LEU A 249 10.65 -11.86 -5.17
C LEU A 249 10.67 -11.81 -3.65
N TRP A 250 9.82 -12.61 -3.02
CA TRP A 250 9.65 -12.63 -1.57
C TRP A 250 10.24 -13.89 -0.94
N PRO A 251 10.85 -13.80 0.26
CA PRO A 251 11.47 -14.95 0.90
C PRO A 251 10.52 -15.80 1.75
N TYR A 252 9.59 -15.20 2.49
CA TYR A 252 8.80 -15.85 3.54
C TYR A 252 7.38 -15.27 3.58
N ASP A 253 6.40 -15.99 4.13
CA ASP A 253 5.02 -15.50 4.33
C ASP A 253 4.30 -15.11 3.01
N GLN A 254 4.07 -16.04 2.07
CA GLN A 254 4.39 -17.48 2.10
C GLN A 254 5.79 -17.80 1.60
N GLY A 255 6.30 -19.00 1.88
CA GLY A 255 7.63 -19.41 1.42
C GLY A 255 8.61 -19.76 2.52
N GLY A 256 9.77 -20.22 2.10
CA GLY A 256 10.78 -20.78 2.99
C GLY A 256 11.02 -22.26 2.73
N CYS A 257 12.17 -22.75 3.21
CA CYS A 257 12.46 -24.17 3.29
C CYS A 257 13.54 -24.39 4.33
N THR A 258 13.24 -25.16 5.37
CA THR A 258 14.13 -25.39 6.52
C THR A 258 15.04 -26.60 6.34
N CYS A 259 15.02 -27.25 5.17
CA CYS A 259 15.88 -28.41 4.91
C CYS A 259 17.36 -28.02 4.92
N LYS A 260 18.23 -28.97 5.24
CA LYS A 260 19.68 -28.76 5.37
C LYS A 260 20.33 -28.12 4.14
N SER A 261 19.82 -28.40 2.94
CA SER A 261 20.36 -27.86 1.68
C SER A 261 19.93 -26.41 1.40
N CYS A 262 18.80 -26.00 1.98
CA CYS A 262 18.19 -24.67 1.80
C CYS A 262 18.54 -23.72 2.93
N ALA A 263 18.74 -24.21 4.16
CA ALA A 263 19.02 -23.40 5.33
C ALA A 263 20.39 -22.69 5.28
N PRO A 264 20.53 -21.48 5.86
CA PRO A 264 19.44 -20.55 6.16
C PRO A 264 18.79 -20.05 4.87
N TRP A 265 17.48 -20.20 4.74
CA TRP A 265 16.74 -19.99 3.50
C TRP A 265 17.05 -18.64 2.85
N GLY A 266 16.92 -17.54 3.59
CA GLY A 266 17.00 -16.18 3.05
C GLY A 266 18.36 -15.83 2.42
N ILE A 267 19.44 -16.51 2.78
CA ILE A 267 20.79 -16.26 2.22
C ILE A 267 21.36 -17.47 1.47
N ASN A 268 20.59 -18.54 1.29
CA ASN A 268 21.00 -19.75 0.61
C ASN A 268 19.92 -20.20 -0.39
N GLY A 269 18.92 -20.98 0.05
CA GLY A 269 17.88 -21.52 -0.84
C GLY A 269 17.17 -20.45 -1.68
N TYR A 270 16.78 -19.35 -1.05
CA TYR A 270 16.16 -18.19 -1.70
C TYR A 270 17.08 -17.53 -2.73
N MET A 271 18.31 -17.18 -2.33
CA MET A 271 19.26 -16.45 -3.19
C MET A 271 19.69 -17.24 -4.43
N LYS A 272 19.64 -18.58 -4.36
CA LYS A 272 19.92 -19.48 -5.50
C LYS A 272 18.83 -19.46 -6.57
N LEU A 273 17.60 -19.05 -6.23
CA LEU A 273 16.49 -18.96 -7.17
C LEU A 273 16.51 -17.66 -7.97
N ILE A 274 17.06 -16.58 -7.40
CA ILE A 274 17.00 -15.24 -7.99
C ILE A 274 17.52 -15.19 -9.44
N PRO A 275 18.71 -15.72 -9.80
CA PRO A 275 19.22 -15.55 -11.15
C PRO A 275 18.36 -16.20 -12.23
N GLU A 276 17.84 -17.40 -11.98
CA GLU A 276 17.03 -18.13 -12.96
C GLU A 276 15.61 -17.59 -13.05
N THR A 277 15.05 -17.09 -11.94
CA THR A 277 13.78 -16.37 -11.97
C THR A 277 13.92 -15.04 -12.72
N ALA A 278 15.04 -14.32 -12.53
CA ALA A 278 15.33 -13.08 -13.25
C ALA A 278 15.50 -13.32 -14.76
N GLU A 279 16.24 -14.35 -15.14
CA GLU A 279 16.39 -14.75 -16.54
C GLU A 279 15.04 -15.11 -17.17
N LEU A 280 14.22 -15.91 -16.47
CA LEU A 280 12.88 -16.27 -16.91
C LEU A 280 11.99 -15.04 -17.08
N ALA A 281 11.97 -14.14 -16.09
CA ALA A 281 11.23 -12.89 -16.16
C ALA A 281 11.65 -12.03 -17.37
N GLY A 282 12.96 -11.94 -17.64
CA GLY A 282 13.49 -11.20 -18.79
C GLY A 282 13.06 -11.74 -20.16
N GLN A 283 12.65 -13.02 -20.25
CA GLN A 283 12.09 -13.59 -21.49
C GLN A 283 10.71 -12.99 -21.84
N PHE A 284 9.94 -12.58 -20.83
CA PHE A 284 8.60 -12.01 -21.00
C PHE A 284 8.61 -10.48 -20.88
N PHE A 285 9.43 -9.95 -19.97
CA PHE A 285 9.49 -8.53 -19.61
C PHE A 285 10.96 -8.04 -19.60
N PRO A 286 11.56 -7.76 -20.78
CA PRO A 286 12.98 -7.42 -20.88
C PRO A 286 13.42 -6.15 -20.13
N GLN A 287 12.47 -5.29 -19.73
CA GLN A 287 12.72 -4.04 -19.00
C GLN A 287 12.38 -4.14 -17.50
N ALA A 288 11.91 -5.30 -17.05
CA ALA A 288 11.56 -5.51 -15.65
C ALA A 288 12.83 -5.51 -14.78
N GLU A 289 12.75 -4.84 -13.64
CA GLU A 289 13.79 -4.82 -12.63
C GLU A 289 13.37 -5.74 -11.47
N ILE A 290 14.27 -6.63 -11.05
CA ILE A 290 13.98 -7.57 -9.98
C ILE A 290 14.28 -6.93 -8.62
N ILE A 291 13.30 -7.03 -7.72
CA ILE A 291 13.40 -6.61 -6.32
C ILE A 291 13.56 -7.85 -5.46
N VAL A 292 14.62 -7.90 -4.65
CA VAL A 292 14.84 -8.95 -3.65
C VAL A 292 14.34 -8.46 -2.31
N SER A 293 13.22 -9.00 -1.84
CA SER A 293 12.70 -8.70 -0.50
C SER A 293 13.50 -9.43 0.59
N THR A 294 13.59 -8.81 1.76
CA THR A 294 14.16 -9.37 2.98
C THR A 294 13.12 -9.50 4.10
N TRP A 295 11.84 -9.59 3.74
CA TRP A 295 10.75 -9.80 4.70
C TRP A 295 11.08 -10.98 5.63
N PHE A 296 10.85 -10.81 6.93
CA PHE A 296 11.20 -11.79 7.98
C PHE A 296 12.66 -12.27 8.05
N PHE A 297 13.63 -11.54 7.47
CA PHE A 297 15.04 -11.86 7.71
C PHE A 297 15.37 -11.79 9.21
N ASP A 298 16.03 -12.84 9.70
CA ASP A 298 16.36 -13.11 11.10
C ASP A 298 15.14 -13.33 12.04
N ARG A 299 13.92 -13.52 11.50
CA ARG A 299 12.72 -13.75 12.32
C ARG A 299 12.60 -15.19 12.83
N PHE A 300 13.10 -16.16 12.06
CA PHE A 300 12.95 -17.60 12.35
C PHE A 300 14.29 -18.32 12.57
N THR A 301 15.38 -17.69 12.15
CA THR A 301 16.77 -18.14 12.25
C THR A 301 17.65 -16.89 12.47
N ALA A 302 18.98 -17.05 12.54
CA ALA A 302 19.89 -15.93 12.74
C ALA A 302 20.99 -15.88 11.68
N GLY A 303 21.46 -14.67 11.38
CA GLY A 303 22.59 -14.42 10.50
C GLY A 303 22.23 -14.15 9.04
N GLU A 304 20.94 -14.05 8.70
CA GLU A 304 20.45 -13.66 7.38
C GLU A 304 20.81 -12.21 7.06
N TRP A 305 20.64 -11.25 7.98
CA TRP A 305 21.10 -9.87 7.74
C TRP A 305 22.62 -9.77 7.59
N ALA A 306 23.36 -10.55 8.37
CA ALA A 306 24.81 -10.64 8.23
C ALA A 306 25.21 -11.24 6.87
N GLY A 307 24.48 -12.25 6.38
CA GLY A 307 24.66 -12.82 5.06
C GLY A 307 24.30 -11.84 3.94
N MET A 308 23.18 -11.14 4.06
CA MET A 308 22.72 -10.14 3.10
C MET A 308 23.71 -8.99 2.98
N SER A 309 24.26 -8.51 4.11
CA SER A 309 25.34 -7.51 4.09
C SER A 309 26.56 -7.98 3.30
N ARG A 310 26.94 -9.27 3.41
CA ARG A 310 28.03 -9.84 2.60
C ARG A 310 27.66 -9.97 1.12
N ILE A 311 26.42 -10.32 0.79
CA ILE A 311 25.92 -10.38 -0.59
C ILE A 311 25.97 -8.99 -1.21
N MET A 312 25.37 -7.98 -0.56
CA MET A 312 25.38 -6.59 -1.04
C MET A 312 26.80 -6.06 -1.31
N LYS A 313 27.77 -6.36 -0.43
CA LYS A 313 29.17 -5.95 -0.62
C LYS A 313 29.86 -6.64 -1.80
N LYS A 314 29.47 -7.86 -2.15
CA LYS A 314 30.02 -8.60 -3.29
C LYS A 314 29.32 -8.28 -4.61
N GLY A 315 28.10 -7.78 -4.54
CA GLY A 315 27.19 -7.62 -5.65
C GLY A 315 25.96 -8.53 -5.46
N LEU A 316 24.78 -7.98 -5.77
CA LEU A 316 23.53 -8.72 -5.73
C LEU A 316 23.56 -9.90 -6.72
N PRO A 317 22.72 -10.94 -6.52
CA PRO A 317 22.55 -12.01 -7.50
C PRO A 317 22.25 -11.45 -8.89
N SER A 318 22.72 -12.14 -9.94
CA SER A 318 22.52 -11.71 -11.32
C SER A 318 21.04 -11.40 -11.60
N GLY A 319 20.77 -10.23 -12.19
CA GLY A 319 19.43 -9.74 -12.51
C GLY A 319 18.71 -9.01 -11.38
N ALA A 320 19.20 -9.07 -10.14
CA ALA A 320 18.64 -8.30 -9.02
C ALA A 320 19.12 -6.84 -9.03
N GLU A 321 18.17 -5.91 -8.93
CA GLU A 321 18.41 -4.47 -9.00
C GLU A 321 18.20 -3.76 -7.67
N TYR A 322 17.24 -4.24 -6.87
CA TYR A 322 16.84 -3.63 -5.60
C TYR A 322 16.91 -4.64 -4.45
N VAL A 323 17.15 -4.10 -3.26
CA VAL A 323 16.88 -4.79 -1.99
C VAL A 323 15.74 -4.04 -1.30
N MET A 324 14.67 -4.75 -0.96
CA MET A 324 13.56 -4.20 -0.21
C MET A 324 13.54 -4.75 1.21
N ALA A 325 13.40 -3.86 2.20
CA ALA A 325 13.54 -4.22 3.59
C ALA A 325 12.49 -3.60 4.50
N TYR A 326 12.21 -4.35 5.58
CA TYR A 326 11.49 -3.90 6.75
C TYR A 326 12.21 -4.45 7.99
N PHE A 327 12.33 -3.64 9.03
CA PHE A 327 13.09 -3.96 10.23
C PHE A 327 12.15 -4.09 11.44
N PHE A 328 11.81 -5.31 11.82
CA PHE A 328 10.87 -5.58 12.92
C PHE A 328 11.39 -5.13 14.28
N ASP A 329 12.65 -5.45 14.59
CA ASP A 329 13.26 -5.25 15.91
C ASP A 329 14.28 -4.09 15.90
N GLY A 330 14.07 -3.13 15.00
CA GLY A 330 15.00 -2.02 14.74
C GLY A 330 16.12 -2.38 13.78
N LEU A 331 17.01 -1.41 13.53
CA LEU A 331 18.04 -1.53 12.50
C LEU A 331 19.02 -2.69 12.81
N PRO A 332 19.16 -3.70 11.93
CA PRO A 332 20.05 -4.83 12.18
C PRO A 332 21.50 -4.40 12.38
N GLU A 333 22.21 -5.06 13.29
CA GLU A 333 23.62 -4.74 13.61
C GLU A 333 24.51 -4.76 12.37
N ALA A 334 24.27 -5.72 11.46
CA ALA A 334 25.01 -5.84 10.22
C ALA A 334 24.83 -4.61 9.30
N ILE A 335 23.67 -3.96 9.32
CA ILE A 335 23.40 -2.74 8.56
C ILE A 335 23.95 -1.53 9.32
N SER A 336 23.66 -1.42 10.61
CA SER A 336 24.15 -0.32 11.46
C SER A 336 25.68 -0.16 11.42
N LYS A 337 26.43 -1.27 11.47
CA LYS A 337 27.90 -1.25 11.46
C LYS A 337 28.52 -1.03 10.09
N ASN A 338 27.90 -1.53 9.03
CA ASN A 338 28.51 -1.57 7.69
C ASN A 338 27.94 -0.56 6.71
N GLY A 339 26.80 0.06 7.03
CA GLY A 339 26.01 0.84 6.10
C GLY A 339 25.44 0.01 4.95
N ILE A 340 24.81 0.71 4.01
CA ILE A 340 24.38 0.19 2.72
C ILE A 340 25.42 0.58 1.66
N PRO A 341 25.92 -0.34 0.82
CA PRO A 341 26.79 0.03 -0.29
C PRO A 341 26.12 1.04 -1.24
N GLU A 342 26.86 2.07 -1.67
CA GLU A 342 26.31 3.19 -2.48
C GLU A 342 25.63 2.75 -3.78
N ASN A 343 26.05 1.62 -4.35
CA ASN A 343 25.53 1.08 -5.60
C ASN A 343 24.29 0.19 -5.42
N VAL A 344 23.83 -0.06 -4.19
CA VAL A 344 22.63 -0.86 -3.92
C VAL A 344 21.41 0.05 -3.80
N LYS A 345 20.41 -0.18 -4.65
CA LYS A 345 19.10 0.49 -4.55
C LYS A 345 18.34 -0.14 -3.37
N PHE A 346 18.40 0.48 -2.20
CA PHE A 346 17.80 -0.03 -0.96
C PHE A 346 16.49 0.70 -0.65
N ILE A 347 15.37 -0.03 -0.66
CA ILE A 347 14.02 0.53 -0.57
C ILE A 347 13.25 -0.06 0.61
N SER A 348 12.24 0.65 1.08
CA SER A 348 11.43 0.24 2.23
C SER A 348 10.21 -0.59 1.82
N PHE A 349 9.77 -1.41 2.77
CA PHE A 349 8.44 -2.00 2.81
C PHE A 349 7.72 -1.55 4.09
N PRO A 350 7.13 -0.34 4.12
CA PRO A 350 6.38 0.10 5.30
C PRO A 350 5.11 -0.75 5.50
N GLU A 351 4.99 -1.42 6.64
CA GLU A 351 3.71 -2.00 7.07
C GLU A 351 2.78 -0.85 7.48
N ILE A 352 1.63 -0.68 6.82
CA ILE A 352 0.71 0.44 7.08
C ILE A 352 -0.70 0.02 7.49
N SER A 353 -0.98 -1.28 7.64
CA SER A 353 -2.34 -1.81 7.77
C SER A 353 -2.56 -2.67 9.01
N MET A 354 -1.59 -3.52 9.35
CA MET A 354 -1.72 -4.63 10.29
C MET A 354 -1.30 -4.27 11.73
N GLN A 355 -0.78 -3.06 11.93
CA GLN A 355 -0.25 -2.66 13.24
C GLN A 355 -1.33 -2.50 14.32
N GLY A 356 -1.11 -3.15 15.47
CA GLY A 356 -1.78 -2.87 16.75
C GLY A 356 -3.10 -3.61 16.99
N ALA A 357 -3.85 -4.02 15.97
CA ALA A 357 -5.15 -4.67 16.15
C ALA A 357 -5.38 -5.80 15.14
N VAL A 358 -5.97 -6.89 15.61
CA VAL A 358 -6.58 -7.94 14.77
C VAL A 358 -8.06 -8.04 15.17
N PRO A 359 -9.02 -8.05 14.24
CA PRO A 359 -8.86 -7.96 12.78
C PRO A 359 -8.26 -6.63 12.29
N TRP A 360 -7.40 -6.70 11.27
CA TRP A 360 -6.77 -5.56 10.61
C TRP A 360 -7.85 -4.67 9.98
N GLY A 361 -7.83 -3.38 10.33
CA GLY A 361 -8.84 -2.41 9.87
C GLY A 361 -10.26 -2.63 10.41
N GLY A 362 -10.51 -3.68 11.19
CA GLY A 362 -11.85 -4.11 11.59
C GLY A 362 -12.61 -3.14 12.50
N PHE A 363 -11.98 -2.04 12.90
CA PHE A 363 -12.58 -1.02 13.76
C PHE A 363 -12.69 0.35 13.09
N GLY A 364 -12.39 0.47 11.80
CA GLY A 364 -12.40 1.73 11.05
C GLY A 364 -10.99 2.20 10.69
N ALA A 365 -10.82 3.50 10.47
CA ALA A 365 -9.52 4.07 10.11
C ALA A 365 -8.42 3.74 11.14
N ASN A 366 -7.20 3.50 10.65
CA ASN A 366 -6.03 3.15 11.46
C ASN A 366 -4.85 4.13 11.26
N PRO A 367 -4.97 5.43 11.57
CA PRO A 367 -3.83 6.34 11.43
C PRO A 367 -2.62 5.88 12.27
N LEU A 368 -1.44 5.79 11.62
CA LEU A 368 -0.16 5.36 12.20
C LEU A 368 0.98 6.41 12.10
N PRO A 369 0.73 7.71 12.32
CA PRO A 369 1.73 8.76 12.07
C PRO A 369 3.02 8.62 12.90
N GLU A 370 2.96 8.23 14.17
CA GLU A 370 4.14 8.09 15.02
C GLU A 370 4.91 6.80 14.70
N PHE A 371 4.20 5.70 14.46
CA PHE A 371 4.78 4.45 13.99
C PHE A 371 5.54 4.65 12.66
N LEU A 372 4.93 5.32 11.68
CA LEU A 372 5.59 5.57 10.39
C LEU A 372 6.76 6.54 10.50
N ARG A 373 6.68 7.54 11.39
CA ARG A 373 7.82 8.43 11.67
C ARG A 373 9.03 7.67 12.22
N LYS A 374 8.82 6.66 13.07
CA LYS A 374 9.91 5.86 13.65
C LYS A 374 10.55 4.90 12.65
N ASN A 375 9.76 4.40 11.70
CA ASN A 375 10.17 3.36 10.76
C ASN A 375 10.54 3.87 9.36
N SER A 376 10.47 5.18 9.10
CA SER A 376 10.74 5.75 7.77
C SER A 376 12.21 5.76 7.35
N LEU A 377 13.15 5.78 8.30
CA LEU A 377 14.63 5.73 8.13
C LEU A 377 15.12 6.34 6.79
N PRO A 378 14.85 7.64 6.53
CA PRO A 378 15.12 8.28 5.24
C PRO A 378 16.62 8.36 4.89
N GLU A 379 17.50 8.21 5.88
CA GLU A 379 18.94 8.10 5.65
C GLU A 379 19.31 6.77 4.96
N ILE A 380 18.50 5.72 5.15
CA ILE A 380 18.70 4.37 4.62
C ILE A 380 17.88 4.12 3.36
N PHE A 381 16.59 4.40 3.41
CA PHE A 381 15.66 4.03 2.35
C PHE A 381 15.62 5.05 1.23
N ARG A 382 15.43 4.56 0.00
CA ARG A 382 15.30 5.37 -1.21
C ARG A 382 13.98 5.13 -1.95
N GLY A 383 12.87 5.38 -1.24
CA GLY A 383 11.53 5.02 -1.70
C GLY A 383 11.10 3.63 -1.22
N GLY A 384 10.02 3.08 -1.79
CA GLY A 384 9.49 1.79 -1.35
C GLY A 384 8.09 1.44 -1.85
N PHE A 385 7.57 0.33 -1.33
CA PHE A 385 6.20 -0.16 -1.52
C PHE A 385 5.53 -0.34 -0.15
N PRO A 386 4.76 0.65 0.35
CA PRO A 386 3.93 0.47 1.54
C PRO A 386 2.90 -0.64 1.33
N TYR A 387 2.74 -1.50 2.33
CA TYR A 387 1.82 -2.63 2.34
C TYR A 387 0.42 -2.18 2.71
N SER A 388 -0.53 -2.25 1.78
CA SER A 388 -1.93 -1.94 2.06
C SER A 388 -2.81 -3.17 1.99
N GLU A 389 -3.43 -3.51 3.12
CA GLU A 389 -4.45 -4.55 3.27
C GLU A 389 -5.85 -4.06 2.85
N GLY A 390 -6.11 -2.75 2.90
CA GLY A 390 -7.44 -2.23 2.56
C GLY A 390 -7.56 -0.71 2.59
N ILE A 391 -8.78 -0.22 2.46
CA ILE A 391 -9.04 1.23 2.40
C ILE A 391 -8.93 1.93 3.76
N PHE A 392 -8.97 1.18 4.86
CA PHE A 392 -8.88 1.73 6.21
C PHE A 392 -7.54 2.42 6.52
N ASP A 393 -6.48 2.07 5.79
CA ASP A 393 -5.14 2.65 5.89
C ASP A 393 -4.89 3.85 4.95
N ASP A 394 -5.95 4.42 4.35
CA ASP A 394 -5.83 5.52 3.37
C ASP A 394 -4.97 6.71 3.84
N ILE A 395 -5.12 7.11 5.10
CA ILE A 395 -4.32 8.19 5.68
C ILE A 395 -2.84 7.82 5.78
N ASN A 396 -2.52 6.54 5.96
CA ASN A 396 -1.14 6.05 6.00
C ASN A 396 -0.53 6.00 4.60
N LYS A 397 -1.32 5.63 3.57
CA LYS A 397 -0.91 5.77 2.16
C LYS A 397 -0.51 7.22 1.85
N TRP A 398 -1.33 8.18 2.31
CA TRP A 398 -1.03 9.61 2.18
C TRP A 398 0.27 10.00 2.89
N ILE A 399 0.46 9.59 4.15
CA ILE A 399 1.68 9.90 4.92
C ILE A 399 2.93 9.38 4.20
N CYS A 400 2.96 8.11 3.79
CA CYS A 400 4.11 7.52 3.11
C CYS A 400 4.44 8.22 1.79
N LEU A 401 3.43 8.51 0.95
CA LEU A 401 3.66 9.18 -0.33
C LEU A 401 4.15 10.63 -0.16
N ARG A 402 3.70 11.33 0.88
CA ARG A 402 4.18 12.68 1.20
C ARG A 402 5.62 12.66 1.70
N GLN A 403 6.00 11.65 2.48
CA GLN A 403 7.38 11.41 2.90
C GLN A 403 8.29 11.11 1.71
N PHE A 404 7.92 10.15 0.84
CA PHE A 404 8.74 9.82 -0.35
C PHE A 404 8.84 10.98 -1.34
N SER A 405 7.87 11.89 -1.32
CA SER A 405 7.88 13.09 -2.14
C SER A 405 8.56 14.29 -1.47
N TYR A 406 9.08 14.16 -0.23
CA TYR A 406 9.65 15.27 0.56
C TYR A 406 8.74 16.51 0.63
N ARG A 407 7.42 16.28 0.70
CA ARG A 407 6.42 17.35 0.67
C ARG A 407 6.12 17.94 2.04
N GLU A 408 6.34 17.16 3.10
CA GLU A 408 6.11 17.56 4.49
C GLU A 408 7.29 17.14 5.37
N GLU A 409 7.59 17.95 6.38
CA GLU A 409 8.72 17.73 7.29
C GLU A 409 8.46 16.60 8.30
N ASN A 410 7.19 16.39 8.67
CA ASN A 410 6.81 15.35 9.62
C ASN A 410 5.42 14.74 9.33
N THR A 411 5.12 13.64 10.03
CA THR A 411 3.89 12.87 9.83
C THR A 411 2.64 13.54 10.37
N ALA A 412 2.74 14.40 11.39
CA ALA A 412 1.60 15.16 11.91
C ALA A 412 1.13 16.23 10.91
N ASP A 413 2.05 16.91 10.23
CA ASP A 413 1.70 17.86 9.17
C ASP A 413 1.11 17.16 7.95
N SER A 414 1.54 15.92 7.68
CA SER A 414 0.89 15.07 6.69
C SER A 414 -0.57 14.78 7.05
N VAL A 415 -0.89 14.52 8.33
CA VAL A 415 -2.28 14.36 8.80
C VAL A 415 -3.08 15.65 8.62
N ARG A 416 -2.53 16.82 9.01
CA ARG A 416 -3.21 18.11 8.78
C ARG A 416 -3.52 18.34 7.30
N ALA A 417 -2.55 18.08 6.43
CA ALA A 417 -2.72 18.21 4.99
C ALA A 417 -3.78 17.25 4.45
N TYR A 418 -3.84 16.01 4.96
CA TYR A 418 -4.89 15.04 4.61
C TYR A 418 -6.27 15.57 4.97
N LEU A 419 -6.46 16.04 6.21
CA LEU A 419 -7.76 16.56 6.68
C LEU A 419 -8.21 17.78 5.89
N LYS A 420 -7.29 18.71 5.62
CA LYS A 420 -7.57 19.87 4.77
C LYS A 420 -7.96 19.45 3.36
N HIS A 421 -7.21 18.52 2.77
CA HIS A 421 -7.38 18.13 1.37
C HIS A 421 -8.63 17.28 1.13
N GLU A 422 -8.91 16.31 2.00
CA GLU A 422 -10.01 15.35 1.83
C GLU A 422 -11.32 15.88 2.42
N PHE A 423 -11.25 16.63 3.53
CA PHE A 423 -12.44 17.04 4.28
C PHE A 423 -12.69 18.55 4.29
N CYS A 424 -11.88 19.33 3.55
CA CYS A 424 -11.97 20.80 3.53
C CYS A 424 -11.90 21.40 4.95
N CYS A 425 -11.17 20.75 5.86
CA CYS A 425 -11.14 21.10 7.29
C CYS A 425 -9.71 21.29 7.79
N ASP A 426 -9.42 22.47 8.34
CA ASP A 426 -8.13 22.87 8.91
C ASP A 426 -8.15 22.94 10.45
N SER A 427 -9.09 22.25 11.09
CA SER A 427 -9.23 22.21 12.55
C SER A 427 -8.07 21.46 13.22
N GLU A 428 -7.26 22.18 14.00
CA GLU A 428 -6.22 21.55 14.84
C GLU A 428 -6.80 20.58 15.87
N ALA A 429 -8.01 20.85 16.40
CA ALA A 429 -8.67 19.94 17.33
C ALA A 429 -9.01 18.60 16.66
N LEU A 430 -9.40 18.62 15.38
CA LEU A 430 -9.62 17.42 14.58
C LEU A 430 -8.31 16.68 14.30
N ALA A 431 -7.26 17.42 13.91
CA ALA A 431 -5.93 16.84 13.69
C ALA A 431 -5.42 16.14 14.96
N ASP A 432 -5.54 16.78 16.12
CA ASP A 432 -5.19 16.19 17.42
C ASP A 432 -6.00 14.92 17.72
N ALA A 433 -7.31 14.92 17.42
CA ALA A 433 -8.15 13.75 17.63
C ALA A 433 -7.73 12.56 16.73
N VAL A 434 -7.44 12.81 15.46
CA VAL A 434 -6.97 11.78 14.52
C VAL A 434 -5.57 11.26 14.89
N LEU A 435 -4.67 12.14 15.31
CA LEU A 435 -3.35 11.75 15.83
C LEU A 435 -3.47 10.86 17.08
N LEU A 436 -4.44 11.14 17.95
CA LEU A 436 -4.70 10.33 19.16
C LEU A 436 -5.28 8.94 18.85
N MET A 437 -5.92 8.72 17.69
CA MET A 437 -6.47 7.41 17.32
C MET A 437 -5.39 6.32 17.22
N GLU A 438 -4.14 6.67 16.93
CA GLU A 438 -3.02 5.71 16.96
C GLU A 438 -2.82 5.12 18.38
N LYS A 439 -3.07 5.91 19.44
CA LYS A 439 -2.94 5.45 20.83
C LYS A 439 -4.04 4.48 21.22
N THR A 440 -5.24 4.63 20.67
CA THR A 440 -6.38 3.75 20.95
C THR A 440 -6.43 2.55 20.02
N LEU A 441 -5.61 2.50 18.97
CA LEU A 441 -5.55 1.37 18.03
C LEU A 441 -5.17 0.05 18.68
N PRO A 442 -4.09 -0.05 19.49
CA PRO A 442 -3.72 -1.30 20.13
C PRO A 442 -4.85 -1.88 20.99
N ARG A 443 -5.30 -3.09 20.67
CA ARG A 443 -6.44 -3.74 21.34
C ARG A 443 -6.39 -5.26 21.25
N SER A 444 -7.01 -5.93 22.21
CA SER A 444 -7.21 -7.38 22.21
C SER A 444 -8.66 -7.71 21.88
N VAL A 445 -8.88 -8.69 21.00
CA VAL A 445 -10.22 -9.18 20.62
C VAL A 445 -10.29 -10.67 20.94
N TYR A 446 -11.31 -11.08 21.68
CA TYR A 446 -11.46 -12.47 22.11
C TYR A 446 -12.93 -12.80 22.40
N ARG A 447 -13.24 -14.08 22.63
CA ARG A 447 -14.56 -14.51 23.11
C ARG A 447 -14.47 -14.97 24.55
N GLN A 448 -15.41 -14.52 25.37
CA GLN A 448 -15.61 -14.98 26.76
C GLN A 448 -17.06 -15.39 26.93
N ASP A 449 -17.30 -16.65 27.28
CA ASP A 449 -18.64 -17.23 27.41
C ASP A 449 -19.52 -17.03 26.16
N GLY A 450 -18.90 -17.08 24.98
CA GLY A 450 -19.56 -16.87 23.68
C GLY A 450 -19.73 -15.40 23.28
N VAL A 451 -19.51 -14.46 24.21
CA VAL A 451 -19.64 -13.01 23.97
C VAL A 451 -18.34 -12.44 23.42
N LEU A 452 -18.45 -11.59 22.39
CA LEU A 452 -17.33 -10.83 21.85
C LEU A 452 -16.82 -9.84 22.90
N ARG A 453 -15.52 -9.91 23.18
CA ARG A 453 -14.82 -9.00 24.07
C ARG A 453 -13.76 -8.22 23.31
N CYS A 454 -13.65 -6.93 23.62
CA CYS A 454 -12.63 -6.06 23.06
C CYS A 454 -12.06 -5.15 24.16
N ASP A 455 -10.74 -5.18 24.33
CA ASP A 455 -10.03 -4.34 25.29
C ASP A 455 -9.10 -3.38 24.58
N ILE A 456 -9.39 -2.07 24.66
CA ILE A 456 -8.50 -1.02 24.15
C ILE A 456 -7.35 -0.82 25.13
N SER A 457 -6.11 -0.87 24.64
CA SER A 457 -4.91 -0.77 25.49
C SER A 457 -4.74 0.61 26.14
N CYS A 458 -5.23 1.68 25.50
CA CYS A 458 -5.22 3.04 26.04
C CYS A 458 -6.61 3.72 25.93
N PRO A 459 -7.56 3.44 26.86
CA PRO A 459 -8.90 4.01 26.82
C PRO A 459 -9.05 5.53 27.09
N PRO A 460 -8.23 6.20 27.92
CA PRO A 460 -8.48 7.59 28.31
C PRO A 460 -8.73 8.61 27.18
N PRO A 461 -8.06 8.53 26.01
CA PRO A 461 -8.31 9.45 24.89
C PRO A 461 -9.67 9.28 24.20
N VAL A 462 -10.36 8.15 24.38
CA VAL A 462 -11.53 7.75 23.57
C VAL A 462 -12.65 8.80 23.60
N GLU A 463 -13.05 9.31 24.77
CA GLU A 463 -14.13 10.30 24.85
C GLU A 463 -13.76 11.65 24.23
N LYS A 464 -12.48 12.05 24.30
CA LYS A 464 -11.99 13.25 23.62
C LYS A 464 -12.07 13.07 22.09
N ILE A 465 -11.58 11.93 21.59
CA ILE A 465 -11.61 11.60 20.16
C ILE A 465 -13.07 11.61 19.68
N TYR A 466 -13.95 10.87 20.35
CA TYR A 466 -15.37 10.81 20.02
C TYR A 466 -16.00 12.20 19.97
N SER A 467 -15.81 13.02 21.00
CA SER A 467 -16.43 14.34 21.10
C SER A 467 -16.03 15.27 19.94
N GLU A 468 -14.75 15.29 19.57
CA GLU A 468 -14.28 16.12 18.45
C GLU A 468 -14.76 15.56 17.09
N ILE A 469 -14.74 14.24 16.89
CA ILE A 469 -15.22 13.64 15.64
C ILE A 469 -16.71 13.90 15.41
N ILE A 470 -17.57 13.75 16.43
CA ILE A 470 -19.02 14.01 16.30
C ILE A 470 -19.29 15.50 16.04
N LYS A 471 -18.55 16.39 16.71
CA LYS A 471 -18.66 17.83 16.48
C LYS A 471 -18.28 18.21 15.05
N CYS A 472 -17.18 17.65 14.53
CA CYS A 472 -16.76 17.85 13.15
C CYS A 472 -17.77 17.24 12.16
N ASP A 473 -18.26 16.03 12.41
CA ASP A 473 -19.26 15.36 11.56
C ASP A 473 -20.52 16.23 11.37
N ALA A 474 -21.00 16.86 12.44
CA ALA A 474 -22.16 17.76 12.38
C ALA A 474 -21.92 19.03 11.56
N ALA A 475 -20.66 19.46 11.40
CA ALA A 475 -20.26 20.66 10.69
C ALA A 475 -19.86 20.39 9.22
N LEU A 476 -19.55 19.14 8.86
CA LEU A 476 -19.12 18.80 7.51
C LEU A 476 -20.29 18.90 6.49
N PRO A 477 -20.03 19.35 5.26
CA PRO A 477 -20.98 19.24 4.17
C PRO A 477 -21.39 17.78 3.95
N GLU A 478 -22.67 17.54 3.63
CA GLU A 478 -23.22 16.18 3.47
C GLU A 478 -22.44 15.31 2.49
N ARG A 479 -21.96 15.90 1.39
CA ARG A 479 -21.15 15.20 0.37
C ARG A 479 -19.83 14.67 0.92
N ILE A 480 -19.19 15.40 1.82
CA ILE A 480 -17.94 14.98 2.47
C ILE A 480 -18.27 13.99 3.60
N ARG A 481 -19.30 14.30 4.39
CA ARG A 481 -19.74 13.49 5.53
C ARG A 481 -20.16 12.08 5.14
N SER A 482 -20.79 11.91 3.98
CA SER A 482 -21.21 10.60 3.44
C SER A 482 -20.09 9.82 2.74
N GLY A 483 -18.95 10.47 2.44
CA GLY A 483 -17.81 9.84 1.77
C GLY A 483 -17.10 8.82 2.65
N TRP A 484 -16.72 7.68 2.07
CA TRP A 484 -16.15 6.55 2.82
C TRP A 484 -14.92 6.93 3.66
N LYS A 485 -14.05 7.82 3.17
CA LYS A 485 -12.85 8.30 3.89
C LYS A 485 -13.18 8.94 5.23
N TRP A 486 -14.28 9.71 5.30
CA TRP A 486 -14.75 10.28 6.55
C TRP A 486 -15.48 9.22 7.39
N ARG A 487 -16.33 8.40 6.75
CA ARG A 487 -17.12 7.37 7.44
C ARG A 487 -16.25 6.39 8.22
N ILE A 488 -15.09 5.98 7.70
CA ILE A 488 -14.19 5.07 8.43
C ILE A 488 -13.57 5.71 9.68
N ILE A 489 -13.34 7.04 9.68
CA ILE A 489 -12.87 7.80 10.85
C ILE A 489 -14.02 7.95 11.86
N TYR A 490 -15.22 8.27 11.37
CA TYR A 490 -16.42 8.38 12.18
C TYR A 490 -16.76 7.06 12.89
N CYS A 491 -16.86 5.96 12.14
CA CYS A 491 -17.13 4.63 12.67
C CYS A 491 -16.11 4.25 13.73
N ARG A 492 -14.82 4.57 13.50
CA ARG A 492 -13.77 4.30 14.47
C ARG A 492 -14.01 4.99 15.81
N ALA A 493 -14.34 6.27 15.79
CA ALA A 493 -14.57 7.04 17.00
C ALA A 493 -15.79 6.52 17.80
N VAL A 494 -16.86 6.15 17.10
CA VAL A 494 -18.07 5.61 17.72
C VAL A 494 -17.82 4.22 18.30
N ILE A 495 -17.20 3.33 17.53
CA ILE A 495 -16.89 1.96 17.96
C ILE A 495 -16.00 1.96 19.21
N ASP A 496 -14.93 2.77 19.23
CA ASP A 496 -14.04 2.84 20.40
C ASP A 496 -14.81 3.30 21.66
N ARG A 497 -15.73 4.25 21.51
CA ARG A 497 -16.56 4.73 22.60
C ARG A 497 -17.51 3.65 23.14
N GLU A 498 -18.16 2.91 22.25
CA GLU A 498 -19.08 1.83 22.65
C GLU A 498 -18.35 0.67 23.33
N ILE A 499 -17.12 0.36 22.90
CA ILE A 499 -16.26 -0.61 23.60
C ILE A 499 -16.01 -0.16 25.05
N VAL A 500 -15.66 1.11 25.27
CA VAL A 500 -15.42 1.63 26.63
C VAL A 500 -16.71 1.64 27.46
N ARG A 501 -17.82 2.13 26.89
CA ARG A 501 -19.11 2.23 27.60
C ARG A 501 -19.68 0.88 28.03
N THR A 502 -19.47 -0.15 27.23
CA THR A 502 -19.95 -1.52 27.49
C THR A 502 -18.96 -2.34 28.32
N SER A 503 -17.88 -1.72 28.84
CA SER A 503 -16.83 -2.43 29.59
C SER A 503 -16.28 -3.62 28.80
N GLY A 504 -16.01 -3.39 27.51
CA GLY A 504 -15.43 -4.34 26.58
C GLY A 504 -16.41 -5.40 26.05
N ALA A 505 -17.72 -5.28 26.24
CA ALA A 505 -18.74 -6.15 25.63
C ALA A 505 -19.61 -5.39 24.61
N PRO A 506 -19.02 -4.92 23.49
CA PRO A 506 -19.68 -3.97 22.60
C PRO A 506 -20.82 -4.60 21.77
N ALA A 507 -20.85 -5.92 21.64
CA ALA A 507 -21.82 -6.63 20.81
C ALA A 507 -23.28 -6.41 21.26
N ASP A 508 -23.53 -6.02 22.52
CA ASP A 508 -24.86 -5.69 23.02
C ASP A 508 -25.32 -4.28 22.60
N SER A 509 -24.39 -3.39 22.24
CA SER A 509 -24.70 -2.04 21.76
C SER A 509 -25.20 -2.05 20.31
N GLU A 510 -26.39 -1.49 20.08
CA GLU A 510 -26.95 -1.29 18.74
C GLU A 510 -26.06 -0.38 17.89
N GLU A 511 -25.56 0.71 18.48
CA GLU A 511 -24.67 1.65 17.80
C GLU A 511 -23.36 0.98 17.35
N TYR A 512 -22.79 0.10 18.17
CA TYR A 512 -21.61 -0.69 17.77
C TYR A 512 -21.93 -1.58 16.56
N ARG A 513 -23.01 -2.37 16.62
CA ARG A 513 -23.40 -3.29 15.54
C ARG A 513 -23.67 -2.55 14.24
N ASP A 514 -24.29 -1.38 14.31
CA ASP A 514 -24.58 -0.54 13.14
C ASP A 514 -23.30 -0.05 12.46
N ARG A 515 -22.34 0.44 13.25
CA ARG A 515 -21.06 0.96 12.74
C ARG A 515 -20.15 -0.15 12.22
N VAL A 516 -20.11 -1.31 12.88
CA VAL A 516 -19.38 -2.49 12.37
C VAL A 516 -20.01 -2.97 11.06
N SER A 517 -21.34 -3.06 10.99
CA SER A 517 -22.06 -3.44 9.76
C SER A 517 -21.81 -2.43 8.62
N GLU A 518 -21.67 -1.15 8.94
CA GLU A 518 -21.28 -0.12 7.99
C GLU A 518 -19.85 -0.35 7.45
N LEU A 519 -18.90 -0.67 8.32
CA LEU A 519 -17.54 -1.03 7.90
C LEU A 519 -17.52 -2.28 7.02
N ILE A 520 -18.30 -3.30 7.34
CA ILE A 520 -18.41 -4.52 6.50
C ILE A 520 -18.82 -4.16 5.08
N ARG A 521 -19.84 -3.29 4.92
CA ARG A 521 -20.30 -2.84 3.61
C ARG A 521 -19.26 -1.97 2.89
N LEU A 522 -18.64 -1.03 3.60
CA LEU A 522 -17.61 -0.16 2.99
C LEU A 522 -16.39 -0.94 2.54
N TYR A 523 -16.04 -2.03 3.24
CA TYR A 523 -14.87 -2.84 2.92
C TYR A 523 -15.16 -3.98 1.96
N HIS A 524 -16.43 -4.22 1.62
CA HIS A 524 -16.90 -5.43 0.92
C HIS A 524 -16.43 -6.71 1.63
N ALA A 525 -16.56 -6.72 2.96
CA ALA A 525 -15.98 -7.72 3.85
C ALA A 525 -16.99 -8.80 4.31
N GLU A 526 -18.10 -8.97 3.60
CA GLU A 526 -19.12 -9.99 3.92
C GLU A 526 -18.51 -11.40 3.93
N ASN A 527 -17.63 -11.67 2.96
CA ASN A 527 -16.92 -12.94 2.77
C ASN A 527 -15.42 -12.85 3.09
N ALA A 528 -14.99 -11.76 3.74
CA ALA A 528 -13.61 -11.57 4.17
C ALA A 528 -13.22 -12.59 5.25
N GLU A 529 -11.96 -12.98 5.27
CA GLU A 529 -11.42 -13.83 6.33
C GLU A 529 -11.39 -13.12 7.69
N GLU A 530 -11.32 -13.89 8.78
CA GLU A 530 -11.42 -13.37 10.14
C GLU A 530 -10.36 -12.30 10.44
N TYR A 531 -9.17 -12.38 9.84
CA TYR A 531 -8.10 -11.41 10.04
C TYR A 531 -8.37 -10.02 9.47
N VAL A 532 -9.29 -9.89 8.51
CA VAL A 532 -9.59 -8.62 7.81
C VAL A 532 -11.07 -8.23 7.89
N LYS A 533 -11.87 -9.01 8.62
CA LYS A 533 -13.31 -8.79 8.76
C LYS A 533 -13.62 -8.00 10.03
N PRO A 534 -14.34 -6.85 9.95
CA PRO A 534 -14.83 -6.16 11.14
C PRO A 534 -15.58 -7.12 12.09
N PRO A 535 -15.30 -7.12 13.40
CA PRO A 535 -15.80 -8.13 14.32
C PRO A 535 -17.22 -7.78 14.75
N LEU A 536 -18.19 -8.64 14.40
CA LEU A 536 -19.60 -8.49 14.74
C LEU A 536 -20.06 -9.54 15.77
#